data_AF-A0A834Y9U8-F1
#
_entry.id   AF-A0A834Y9U8-F1
#
_cell.length_a   1.000
_cell.length_b   1.000
_cell.length_c   1.000
_cell.angle_alpha   90.00
_cell.angle_beta   90.00
_cell.angle_gamma   90.00
#
_symmetry.space_group_name_H-M   'P 1'
#
loop_
_entity.id
_entity.type
_entity.pdbx_description
1 polymer ?
#
loop_
_entity_poly.entity_id
_entity_poly.type
_entity_poly.pdbx_seq_one_letter_code
_entity_poly.pdbx_strand_id
1 'polypeptide(L)'
;MADSNSSPGSPGENPKSNPDANPPSENESSIETLARKVQESLSIEKKHKFWETQPVGQFKDLGDSSLPEGPIEPPTPLSEVKQEPYNLPNLYEWTTCDIDSDETCTEVYNLLTNNYVEDDENMFRFNYSKEFLRWALRPPGYFKSWHIGVRAKVSKKLVAFITGVPAKIRVRDEVVKMTEINFLCVHKKLRSKRLAPVMIKEVTRRVHLENIWQAAYTAGVVLPTPIATCQYWHRSLNPKKLIDVGFSRLGPRMTMSRT
;
A
#
# COMPACT_ATOMS: atom_id res chain seq x y z
N MET A 1 -59.28 -16.22 49.81
CA MET A 1 -60.53 -16.12 49.02
C MET A 1 -60.08 -16.07 47.57
N ALA A 2 -59.92 -17.23 46.90
CA ALA A 2 -60.98 -17.91 46.13
C ALA A 2 -61.43 -16.98 44.96
N ASP A 3 -61.25 -17.28 43.67
CA ASP A 3 -61.41 -18.56 42.99
C ASP A 3 -60.57 -18.71 41.70
N SER A 4 -60.24 -19.97 41.42
CA SER A 4 -59.90 -20.58 40.14
C SER A 4 -61.14 -20.81 39.26
N ASN A 5 -61.05 -20.73 37.92
CA ASN A 5 -61.07 -21.89 37.00
C ASN A 5 -61.25 -21.53 35.48
N SER A 6 -60.58 -22.35 34.66
CA SER A 6 -60.96 -22.91 33.33
C SER A 6 -61.21 -22.04 32.07
N SER A 7 -60.41 -22.34 31.02
CA SER A 7 -60.68 -22.19 29.57
C SER A 7 -61.84 -23.08 29.08
N PRO A 8 -62.44 -22.87 27.87
CA PRO A 8 -61.86 -23.43 26.62
C PRO A 8 -62.18 -22.68 25.30
N GLY A 9 -61.43 -22.97 24.22
CA GLY A 9 -61.92 -22.86 22.82
C GLY A 9 -61.09 -22.05 21.82
N SER A 10 -60.28 -22.74 21.01
CA SER A 10 -59.83 -22.30 19.66
C SER A 10 -60.90 -22.72 18.61
N PRO A 11 -61.02 -22.18 17.37
CA PRO A 11 -59.94 -22.12 16.37
C PRO A 11 -59.94 -20.92 15.39
N GLY A 12 -58.81 -20.68 14.70
CA GLY A 12 -58.84 -20.02 13.38
C GLY A 12 -57.69 -19.06 13.04
N GLU A 13 -56.83 -19.53 12.13
CA GLU A 13 -56.14 -18.76 11.08
C GLU A 13 -54.83 -17.99 11.37
N ASN A 14 -53.76 -18.79 11.24
CA ASN A 14 -52.57 -18.63 10.38
C ASN A 14 -51.52 -17.52 10.56
N PRO A 15 -50.22 -17.87 10.40
CA PRO A 15 -49.08 -17.02 10.72
C PRO A 15 -48.57 -16.28 9.48
N LYS A 16 -48.37 -14.96 9.58
CA LYS A 16 -47.54 -14.24 8.61
C LYS A 16 -46.08 -14.38 9.01
N SER A 17 -45.43 -15.37 8.41
CA SER A 17 -43.98 -15.43 8.23
C SER A 17 -43.51 -14.19 7.46
N ASN A 18 -42.55 -13.45 8.01
CA ASN A 18 -41.71 -12.53 7.24
C ASN A 18 -40.60 -13.35 6.57
N PRO A 19 -40.51 -13.41 5.23
CA PRO A 19 -39.36 -13.97 4.54
C PRO A 19 -38.64 -12.81 3.85
N ASP A 20 -37.68 -12.17 4.52
CA ASP A 20 -36.65 -11.36 3.85
C ASP A 20 -35.56 -11.00 4.86
N ALA A 21 -34.81 -12.03 5.25
CA ALA A 21 -33.46 -11.88 5.76
C ALA A 21 -32.58 -12.77 4.88
N ASN A 22 -32.12 -12.23 3.75
CA ASN A 22 -31.09 -12.89 2.96
C ASN A 22 -29.80 -12.91 3.80
N PRO A 23 -29.24 -14.09 4.14
CA PRO A 23 -27.88 -14.14 4.63
C PRO A 23 -26.93 -13.75 3.49
N PRO A 24 -25.77 -13.13 3.76
CA PRO A 24 -24.75 -12.94 2.73
C PRO A 24 -24.35 -14.33 2.21
N SER A 25 -24.59 -14.58 0.93
CA SER A 25 -24.43 -15.90 0.34
C SER A 25 -22.96 -16.33 0.33
N GLU A 26 -22.66 -17.54 0.81
CA GLU A 26 -21.34 -18.20 0.75
C GLU A 26 -20.75 -18.26 -0.69
N ASN A 27 -21.60 -18.03 -1.70
CA ASN A 27 -21.22 -17.95 -3.10
C ASN A 27 -20.45 -16.68 -3.48
N GLU A 28 -20.65 -15.54 -2.81
CA GLU A 28 -19.87 -14.32 -3.10
C GLU A 28 -18.43 -14.44 -2.58
N SER A 29 -18.24 -14.98 -1.37
CA SER A 29 -16.90 -15.17 -0.80
C SER A 29 -16.09 -16.21 -1.58
N SER A 30 -16.75 -17.22 -2.16
CA SER A 30 -16.10 -18.25 -2.97
C SER A 30 -15.71 -17.75 -4.36
N ILE A 31 -16.51 -16.87 -4.99
CA ILE A 31 -16.16 -16.23 -6.26
C ILE A 31 -15.00 -15.24 -6.07
N GLU A 32 -15.00 -14.43 -5.01
CA GLU A 32 -13.87 -13.54 -4.70
C GLU A 32 -12.59 -14.33 -4.39
N THR A 33 -12.72 -15.44 -3.65
CA THR A 33 -11.59 -16.34 -3.38
C THR A 33 -11.06 -16.97 -4.67
N LEU A 34 -11.94 -17.35 -5.59
CA LEU A 34 -11.57 -17.92 -6.88
C LEU A 34 -10.91 -16.87 -7.78
N ALA A 35 -11.46 -15.65 -7.84
CA ALA A 35 -10.87 -14.53 -8.58
C ALA A 35 -9.48 -14.16 -8.03
N ARG A 36 -9.31 -14.17 -6.70
CA ARG A 36 -8.00 -14.00 -6.05
C ARG A 36 -7.04 -15.11 -6.44
N LYS A 37 -7.46 -16.38 -6.37
CA LYS A 37 -6.63 -17.53 -6.80
C LYS A 37 -6.24 -17.45 -8.28
N VAL A 38 -7.16 -16.99 -9.14
CA VAL A 38 -6.89 -16.79 -10.57
C VAL A 38 -5.90 -15.65 -10.77
N GLN A 39 -6.06 -14.53 -10.08
CA GLN A 39 -5.14 -13.39 -10.17
C GLN A 39 -3.74 -13.72 -9.61
N GLU A 40 -3.69 -14.50 -8.53
CA GLU A 40 -2.47 -15.10 -7.99
C GLU A 40 -1.84 -16.03 -9.03
N SER A 41 -2.60 -16.94 -9.65
CA SER A 41 -2.09 -17.84 -10.71
C SER A 41 -1.59 -17.11 -11.96
N LEU A 42 -2.26 -16.05 -12.38
CA LEU A 42 -1.84 -15.22 -13.51
C LEU A 42 -0.60 -14.38 -13.17
N SER A 43 -0.39 -14.06 -11.89
CA SER A 43 0.82 -13.40 -11.42
C SER A 43 2.01 -14.35 -11.26
N ILE A 44 1.77 -15.63 -10.92
CA ILE A 44 2.79 -16.69 -10.85
C ILE A 44 3.49 -16.88 -12.21
N GLU A 45 2.80 -16.68 -13.33
CA GLU A 45 3.40 -16.76 -14.67
C GLU A 45 4.34 -15.58 -15.01
N LYS A 46 4.25 -14.44 -14.30
CA LYS A 46 5.12 -13.28 -14.54
C LYS A 46 6.41 -13.39 -13.74
N LYS A 47 7.51 -13.71 -14.42
CA LYS A 47 8.87 -13.63 -13.83
C LYS A 47 9.22 -12.21 -13.40
N HIS A 48 9.49 -12.02 -12.11
CA HIS A 48 9.88 -10.74 -11.52
C HIS A 48 11.40 -10.69 -11.32
N LYS A 49 12.16 -10.41 -12.39
CA LYS A 49 13.65 -10.41 -12.40
C LYS A 49 14.32 -9.66 -11.25
N PHE A 50 13.71 -8.60 -10.72
CA PHE A 50 14.22 -7.89 -9.56
C PHE A 50 13.84 -8.59 -8.25
N TRP A 51 12.55 -8.82 -8.01
CA TRP A 51 12.03 -9.37 -6.75
C TRP A 51 12.44 -10.81 -6.48
N GLU A 52 12.69 -11.60 -7.53
CA GLU A 52 13.24 -12.97 -7.41
C GLU A 52 14.65 -12.99 -6.79
N THR A 53 15.33 -11.84 -6.72
CA THR A 53 16.65 -11.70 -6.10
C THR A 53 16.61 -11.02 -4.73
N GLN A 54 15.43 -10.65 -4.24
CA GLN A 54 15.27 -9.94 -2.97
C GLN A 54 14.85 -10.90 -1.86
N PRO A 55 15.19 -10.63 -0.59
CA PRO A 55 14.77 -11.43 0.56
C PRO A 55 13.30 -11.16 0.88
N VAL A 56 12.42 -11.61 0.00
CA VAL A 56 10.96 -11.58 0.14
C VAL A 56 10.41 -12.98 -0.08
N GLY A 57 9.23 -13.28 0.49
CA GLY A 57 8.53 -14.53 0.20
C GLY A 57 8.36 -14.67 -1.32
N GLN A 58 8.61 -15.85 -1.86
CA GLN A 58 8.53 -16.08 -3.30
C GLN A 58 7.19 -16.73 -3.65
N PHE A 59 6.70 -16.49 -4.86
CA PHE A 59 5.44 -17.08 -5.31
C PHE A 59 5.47 -18.60 -5.39
N LYS A 60 6.65 -19.19 -5.63
CA LYS A 60 6.85 -20.64 -5.63
C LYS A 60 6.63 -21.29 -4.26
N ASP A 61 6.73 -20.50 -3.19
CA ASP A 61 6.61 -20.95 -1.80
C ASP A 61 5.20 -20.63 -1.23
N LEU A 62 4.28 -20.15 -2.08
CA LEU A 62 2.93 -19.76 -1.68
C LEU A 62 2.14 -20.96 -1.15
N GLY A 63 1.67 -20.88 0.08
CA GLY A 63 0.87 -21.94 0.72
C GLY A 63 1.69 -23.05 1.38
N ASP A 64 3.02 -22.97 1.35
CA ASP A 64 3.87 -23.89 2.12
C ASP A 64 3.87 -23.49 3.60
N SER A 65 3.05 -24.17 4.40
CA SER A 65 2.96 -23.95 5.84
C SER A 65 4.11 -24.57 6.63
N SER A 66 5.05 -25.27 5.98
CA SER A 66 6.22 -25.86 6.64
C SER A 66 7.35 -24.85 6.87
N LEU A 67 7.31 -23.71 6.18
CA LEU A 67 8.32 -22.67 6.31
C LEU A 67 8.18 -21.93 7.65
N PRO A 68 9.28 -21.73 8.40
CA PRO A 68 9.23 -21.01 9.66
C PRO A 68 9.01 -19.51 9.44
N GLU A 69 8.37 -18.86 10.42
CA GLU A 69 8.33 -17.39 10.47
C GLU A 69 9.66 -16.82 10.92
N GLY A 70 10.04 -15.67 10.36
CA GLY A 70 11.27 -14.96 10.75
C GLY A 70 11.97 -14.26 9.59
N PRO A 71 13.21 -13.78 9.82
CA PRO A 71 14.05 -13.22 8.77
C PRO A 71 14.34 -14.26 7.68
N ILE A 72 14.17 -13.87 6.41
CA ILE A 72 14.51 -14.73 5.26
C ILE A 72 16.02 -14.88 5.11
N GLU A 73 16.75 -13.78 5.35
CA GLU A 73 18.21 -13.76 5.44
C GLU A 73 18.60 -13.25 6.83
N PRO A 74 19.64 -13.83 7.46
CA PRO A 74 20.13 -13.33 8.73
C PRO A 74 20.77 -11.93 8.55
N PRO A 75 20.71 -11.06 9.58
CA PRO A 75 21.44 -9.80 9.58
C PRO A 75 22.94 -10.02 9.29
N THR A 76 23.49 -9.27 8.34
CA THR A 76 24.93 -9.28 8.09
C THR A 76 25.63 -8.31 9.04
N PRO A 77 26.93 -8.52 9.37
CA PRO A 77 27.70 -7.54 10.11
C PRO A 77 27.67 -6.16 9.43
N LEU A 78 27.55 -5.07 10.21
CA LEU A 78 27.52 -3.71 9.66
C LEU A 78 28.75 -3.36 8.82
N SER A 79 29.90 -3.98 9.11
CA SER A 79 31.14 -3.85 8.33
C SER A 79 31.03 -4.40 6.91
N GLU A 80 30.09 -5.34 6.67
CA GLU A 80 29.85 -5.94 5.36
C GLU A 80 28.76 -5.20 4.58
N VAL A 81 27.99 -4.32 5.23
CA VAL A 81 27.05 -3.43 4.54
C VAL A 81 27.84 -2.44 3.69
N LYS A 82 27.44 -2.28 2.43
CA LYS A 82 28.07 -1.34 1.49
C LYS A 82 28.01 0.09 2.05
N GLN A 83 29.17 0.69 2.31
CA GLN A 83 29.27 2.04 2.89
C GLN A 83 28.94 3.13 1.86
N GLU A 84 29.37 2.93 0.61
CA GLU A 84 29.12 3.87 -0.48
C GLU A 84 27.74 3.67 -1.13
N PRO A 85 27.11 4.74 -1.65
CA PRO A 85 25.85 4.64 -2.39
C PRO A 85 25.94 3.72 -3.62
N TYR A 86 24.81 3.18 -4.05
CA TYR A 86 24.76 2.46 -5.33
C TYR A 86 25.01 3.41 -6.53
N ASN A 87 25.59 2.88 -7.59
CA ASN A 87 25.87 3.67 -8.79
C ASN A 87 24.57 4.09 -9.49
N LEU A 88 24.51 5.37 -9.86
CA LEU A 88 23.51 5.92 -10.76
C LEU A 88 24.12 6.15 -12.15
N PRO A 89 23.31 6.23 -13.22
CA PRO A 89 23.79 6.72 -14.50
C PRO A 89 24.45 8.11 -14.35
N ASN A 90 25.53 8.36 -15.09
CA ASN A 90 26.41 9.53 -14.91
C ASN A 90 25.70 10.90 -14.89
N LEU A 91 24.52 11.00 -15.51
CA LEU A 91 23.69 12.20 -15.58
C LEU A 91 22.94 12.53 -14.28
N TYR A 92 22.93 11.61 -13.32
CA TYR A 92 22.17 11.72 -12.09
C TYR A 92 23.06 11.63 -10.85
N GLU A 93 22.58 12.20 -9.76
CA GLU A 93 23.24 12.17 -8.46
C GLU A 93 22.21 11.92 -7.35
N TRP A 94 22.66 11.24 -6.29
CA TRP A 94 21.87 11.08 -5.09
C TRP A 94 21.77 12.40 -4.33
N THR A 95 20.64 12.62 -3.68
CA THR A 95 20.45 13.72 -2.75
C THR A 95 19.67 13.22 -1.54
N THR A 96 19.91 13.82 -0.39
CA THR A 96 19.08 13.63 0.79
C THR A 96 18.13 14.81 0.86
N CYS A 97 16.82 14.54 0.84
CA CYS A 97 15.80 15.57 0.82
C CYS A 97 15.44 16.00 2.25
N ASP A 98 15.91 17.17 2.68
CA ASP A 98 15.49 17.73 3.96
C ASP A 98 14.10 18.37 3.84
N ILE A 99 13.10 17.73 4.43
CA ILE A 99 11.69 18.18 4.38
C ILE A 99 11.45 19.42 5.28
N ASP A 100 12.41 19.78 6.12
CA ASP A 100 12.38 21.03 6.88
C ASP A 100 12.66 22.25 5.98
N SER A 101 13.41 22.08 4.89
CA SER A 101 13.60 23.14 3.87
C SER A 101 12.34 23.31 3.04
N ASP A 102 11.82 24.55 2.98
CA ASP A 102 10.66 24.90 2.17
C ASP A 102 10.90 24.63 0.68
N GLU A 103 12.12 24.88 0.19
CA GLU A 103 12.51 24.64 -1.20
C GLU A 103 12.43 23.15 -1.52
N THR A 104 13.09 22.32 -0.72
CA THR A 104 13.13 20.87 -0.93
C THR A 104 11.76 20.23 -0.76
N CYS A 105 10.99 20.65 0.26
CA CYS A 105 9.62 20.18 0.45
C CYS A 105 8.71 20.56 -0.73
N THR A 106 8.92 21.75 -1.33
CA THR A 106 8.20 22.19 -2.53
C THR A 106 8.56 21.35 -3.75
N GLU A 107 9.83 20.98 -3.91
CA GLU A 107 10.26 20.11 -5.01
C GLU A 107 9.69 18.69 -4.88
N VAL A 108 9.70 18.12 -3.68
CA VAL A 108 9.09 16.81 -3.40
C VAL A 108 7.58 16.85 -3.67
N TYR A 109 6.89 17.88 -3.16
CA TYR A 109 5.48 18.13 -3.46
C TYR A 109 5.20 18.17 -4.96
N ASN A 110 5.98 18.95 -5.71
CA ASN A 110 5.83 19.09 -7.16
C ASN A 110 6.13 17.79 -7.90
N LEU A 111 7.11 17.01 -7.47
CA LEU A 111 7.41 15.71 -8.06
C LEU A 111 6.23 14.77 -7.88
N LEU A 112 5.72 14.63 -6.64
CA LEU A 112 4.63 13.72 -6.31
C LEU A 112 3.33 14.11 -7.02
N THR A 113 2.92 15.39 -6.92
CA THR A 113 1.67 15.88 -7.54
C THR A 113 1.61 15.60 -9.05
N ASN A 114 2.74 15.66 -9.74
CA ASN A 114 2.80 15.51 -11.20
C ASN A 114 3.13 14.08 -11.67
N ASN A 115 3.70 13.23 -10.82
CA ASN A 115 4.27 11.94 -11.23
C ASN A 115 3.93 10.76 -10.31
N TYR A 116 3.22 10.99 -9.21
CA TYR A 116 2.81 9.92 -8.30
C TYR A 116 1.54 9.22 -8.79
N VAL A 117 1.15 8.17 -8.06
CA VAL A 117 0.06 7.23 -8.37
C VAL A 117 -1.14 7.93 -9.01
N GLU A 118 -1.51 7.40 -10.18
CA GLU A 118 -2.69 7.78 -10.95
C GLU A 118 -3.68 6.61 -10.82
N ASP A 119 -4.98 6.92 -10.85
CA ASP A 119 -6.00 5.89 -11.04
C ASP A 119 -5.86 5.24 -12.44
N ASP A 120 -6.46 4.06 -12.62
CA ASP A 120 -6.34 3.30 -13.87
C ASP A 120 -6.84 4.07 -15.10
N GLU A 121 -7.76 5.03 -14.91
CA GLU A 121 -8.31 5.92 -15.94
C GLU A 121 -7.57 7.27 -16.06
N ASN A 122 -6.54 7.52 -15.24
CA ASN A 122 -5.79 8.78 -15.11
C ASN A 122 -6.64 10.04 -14.86
N MET A 123 -7.84 9.89 -14.29
CA MET A 123 -8.74 11.00 -13.94
C MET A 123 -8.34 11.69 -12.62
N PHE A 124 -7.75 10.94 -11.68
CA PHE A 124 -7.42 11.40 -10.34
C PHE A 124 -5.96 11.15 -9.98
N ARG A 125 -5.39 12.09 -9.22
CA ARG A 125 -4.05 11.95 -8.64
C ARG A 125 -4.07 12.36 -7.18
N PHE A 126 -3.20 11.73 -6.40
CA PHE A 126 -2.97 12.18 -5.03
C PHE A 126 -2.36 13.57 -5.01
N ASN A 127 -2.94 14.43 -4.17
CA ASN A 127 -2.43 15.76 -3.90
C ASN A 127 -1.99 15.85 -2.43
N TYR A 128 -0.85 15.24 -2.12
CA TYR A 128 -0.27 15.30 -0.77
C TYR A 128 0.25 16.70 -0.50
N SER A 129 -0.37 17.43 0.43
CA SER A 129 0.08 18.79 0.76
C SER A 129 1.46 18.78 1.44
N LYS A 130 2.13 19.94 1.48
CA LYS A 130 3.42 20.07 2.17
C LYS A 130 3.31 19.77 3.66
N GLU A 131 2.21 20.19 4.28
CA GLU A 131 1.90 19.94 5.69
C GLU A 131 1.72 18.44 5.94
N PHE A 132 1.01 17.74 5.05
CA PHE A 132 0.87 16.29 5.12
C PHE A 132 2.22 15.59 4.98
N LEU A 133 3.05 15.98 4.01
CA LEU A 133 4.38 15.39 3.81
C LEU A 133 5.26 15.62 5.05
N ARG A 134 5.23 16.81 5.62
CA ARG A 134 5.92 17.14 6.87
C ARG A 134 5.46 16.31 8.05
N TRP A 135 4.17 16.05 8.17
CA TRP A 135 3.62 15.21 9.21
C TRP A 135 4.02 13.74 9.02
N ALA A 136 3.82 13.21 7.80
CA ALA A 136 4.06 11.81 7.48
C ALA A 136 5.56 11.41 7.46
N LEU A 137 6.44 12.33 7.06
CA LEU A 137 7.88 12.06 6.91
C LEU A 137 8.71 12.44 8.14
N ARG A 138 8.09 12.98 9.20
CA ARG A 138 8.80 13.35 10.44
C ARG A 138 8.19 12.71 11.70
N PRO A 139 7.92 11.40 11.71
CA PRO A 139 7.58 10.74 12.96
C PRO A 139 8.78 10.80 13.93
N PRO A 140 8.55 10.65 15.25
CA PRO A 140 9.64 10.64 16.23
C PRO A 140 10.72 9.61 15.89
N GLY A 141 11.99 10.05 15.90
CA GLY A 141 13.13 9.19 15.61
C GLY A 141 13.38 8.90 14.12
N TYR A 142 12.73 9.62 13.20
CA TYR A 142 12.99 9.51 11.76
C TYR A 142 14.45 9.83 11.40
N PHE A 143 14.91 9.25 10.29
CA PHE A 143 16.26 9.46 9.76
C PHE A 143 16.17 10.34 8.51
N LYS A 144 16.76 11.54 8.55
CA LYS A 144 16.84 12.41 7.36
C LYS A 144 17.47 11.68 6.17
N SER A 145 18.47 10.83 6.42
CA SER A 145 19.16 10.02 5.41
C SER A 145 18.24 9.07 4.66
N TRP A 146 17.05 8.73 5.18
CA TRP A 146 16.07 7.85 4.53
C TRP A 146 15.10 8.59 3.62
N HIS A 147 15.18 9.92 3.53
CA HIS A 147 14.46 10.70 2.51
C HIS A 147 15.36 10.86 1.28
N ILE A 148 15.28 9.91 0.36
CA ILE A 148 16.26 9.74 -0.71
C ILE A 148 15.70 10.28 -2.01
N GLY A 149 16.38 11.26 -2.58
CA GLY A 149 16.08 11.82 -3.88
C GLY A 149 17.13 11.47 -4.94
N VAL A 150 16.74 11.54 -6.20
CA VAL A 150 17.64 11.54 -7.35
C VAL A 150 17.48 12.86 -8.10
N ARG A 151 18.58 13.57 -8.34
CA ARG A 151 18.60 14.80 -9.13
C ARG A 151 19.35 14.60 -10.45
N ALA A 152 18.94 15.34 -11.47
CA ALA A 152 19.75 15.49 -12.67
C ALA A 152 20.91 16.44 -12.38
N LYS A 153 22.16 16.05 -12.68
CA LYS A 153 23.36 16.82 -12.32
C LYS A 153 23.40 18.22 -12.92
N VAL A 154 22.93 18.37 -14.16
CA VAL A 154 22.99 19.63 -14.91
C VAL A 154 21.88 20.59 -14.47
N SER A 155 20.62 20.14 -14.46
CA SER A 155 19.47 21.00 -14.14
C SER A 155 19.15 21.09 -12.65
N LYS A 156 19.78 20.24 -11.82
CA LYS A 156 19.50 20.06 -10.38
C LYS A 156 18.07 19.67 -10.04
N LYS A 157 17.23 19.40 -11.05
CA LYS A 157 15.83 19.01 -10.89
C LYS A 157 15.72 17.65 -10.20
N LEU A 158 14.85 17.56 -9.19
CA LEU A 158 14.47 16.31 -8.56
C LEU A 158 13.63 15.45 -9.53
N VAL A 159 14.07 14.23 -9.79
CA VAL A 159 13.47 13.32 -10.78
C VAL A 159 13.01 11.98 -10.20
N ALA A 160 13.40 11.65 -8.98
CA ALA A 160 12.85 10.51 -8.26
C ALA A 160 12.97 10.71 -6.75
N PHE A 161 12.12 10.02 -6.00
CA PHE A 161 12.04 10.08 -4.55
C PHE A 161 11.62 8.73 -3.96
N ILE A 162 12.17 8.34 -2.81
CA ILE A 162 11.74 7.20 -1.99
C ILE A 162 12.00 7.54 -0.53
N THR A 163 11.14 7.07 0.36
CA THR A 163 11.26 7.37 1.79
C THR A 163 11.17 6.11 2.63
N GLY A 164 11.84 6.15 3.79
CA GLY A 164 11.61 5.22 4.89
C GLY A 164 11.38 5.98 6.19
N VAL A 165 10.56 5.43 7.07
CA VAL A 165 10.42 5.88 8.47
C VAL A 165 10.50 4.68 9.42
N PRO A 166 11.06 4.82 10.63
CA PRO A 166 11.18 3.69 11.55
C PRO A 166 9.85 3.38 12.23
N ALA A 167 9.55 2.09 12.37
CA ALA A 167 8.36 1.60 13.06
C ALA A 167 8.69 0.36 13.90
N LYS A 168 7.94 0.16 14.99
CA LYS A 168 7.92 -1.12 15.72
C LYS A 168 6.63 -1.84 15.33
N ILE A 169 6.77 -2.91 14.56
CA ILE A 169 5.64 -3.64 13.98
C ILE A 169 5.51 -4.97 14.69
N ARG A 170 4.31 -5.26 15.20
CA ARG A 170 3.99 -6.57 15.77
C ARG A 170 3.59 -7.53 14.65
N VAL A 171 4.36 -8.59 14.50
CA VAL A 171 4.07 -9.72 13.61
C VAL A 171 3.72 -10.90 14.51
N ARG A 172 2.42 -11.18 14.65
CA ARG A 172 1.89 -12.14 15.62
C ARG A 172 2.40 -11.87 17.05
N ASP A 173 3.25 -12.74 17.57
CA ASP A 173 3.77 -12.69 18.92
C ASP A 173 5.08 -11.89 19.03
N GLU A 174 5.75 -11.62 17.90
CA GLU A 174 7.03 -10.92 17.85
C GLU A 174 6.86 -9.43 17.54
N VAL A 175 7.67 -8.58 18.18
CA VAL A 175 7.74 -7.14 17.89
C VAL A 175 9.06 -6.84 17.22
N VAL A 176 9.00 -6.47 15.94
CA VAL A 176 10.17 -6.25 15.10
C VAL A 176 10.36 -4.76 14.84
N LYS A 177 11.60 -4.28 14.97
CA LYS A 177 11.97 -2.94 14.51
C LYS A 177 12.13 -2.97 13.00
N MET A 178 11.23 -2.31 12.28
CA MET A 178 11.18 -2.28 10.82
C MET A 178 11.29 -0.85 10.30
N THR A 179 11.47 -0.74 8.99
CA THR A 179 11.27 0.52 8.26
C THR A 179 9.99 0.45 7.43
N GLU A 180 9.10 1.42 7.58
CA GLU A 180 7.97 1.60 6.67
C GLU A 180 8.43 2.37 5.44
N ILE A 181 8.37 1.73 4.27
CA ILE A 181 8.78 2.33 2.99
C ILE A 181 7.56 2.92 2.31
N ASN A 182 7.66 4.19 1.91
CA ASN A 182 6.57 4.89 1.23
C ASN A 182 7.12 5.91 0.19
N PHE A 183 6.20 6.52 -0.57
CA PHE A 183 6.47 7.61 -1.52
C PHE A 183 7.51 7.30 -2.60
N LEU A 184 7.68 6.03 -2.99
CA LEU A 184 8.48 5.65 -4.16
C LEU A 184 7.87 6.27 -5.43
N CYS A 185 8.53 7.28 -5.98
CA CYS A 185 8.09 8.04 -7.13
C CYS A 185 9.23 8.21 -8.12
N VAL A 186 9.00 7.87 -9.39
CA VAL A 186 9.92 8.15 -10.49
C VAL A 186 9.21 9.03 -11.50
N HIS A 187 9.87 10.12 -11.91
CA HIS A 187 9.35 11.04 -12.93
C HIS A 187 8.92 10.27 -14.18
N LYS A 188 7.76 10.60 -14.75
CA LYS A 188 7.11 9.83 -15.84
C LYS A 188 8.04 9.50 -17.00
N LYS A 189 8.83 10.49 -17.46
CA LYS A 189 9.82 10.34 -18.54
C LYS A 189 10.98 9.35 -18.25
N LEU A 190 11.20 8.99 -17.00
CA LEU A 190 12.25 8.06 -16.56
C LEU A 190 11.70 6.68 -16.15
N ARG A 191 10.39 6.49 -16.21
CA ARG A 191 9.77 5.18 -16.00
C ARG A 191 10.32 4.19 -17.04
N SER A 192 10.34 2.91 -16.69
CA SER A 192 10.91 1.81 -17.49
C SER A 192 12.44 1.86 -17.73
N LYS A 193 13.18 2.80 -17.11
CA LYS A 193 14.65 2.83 -17.11
C LYS A 193 15.30 2.09 -15.93
N ARG A 194 14.52 1.26 -15.22
CA ARG A 194 14.95 0.48 -14.05
C ARG A 194 15.56 1.31 -12.90
N LEU A 195 15.14 2.56 -12.75
CA LEU A 195 15.58 3.41 -11.65
C LEU A 195 15.01 2.96 -10.30
N ALA A 196 13.73 2.55 -10.25
CA ALA A 196 13.07 2.11 -9.01
C ALA A 196 13.82 0.96 -8.29
N PRO A 197 14.26 -0.13 -8.96
CA PRO A 197 15.15 -1.13 -8.35
C PRO A 197 16.40 -0.57 -7.68
N VAL A 198 17.06 0.42 -8.30
CA VAL A 198 18.28 1.03 -7.76
C VAL A 198 17.94 1.87 -6.52
N MET A 199 16.80 2.56 -6.53
CA MET A 199 16.31 3.31 -5.36
C MET A 199 15.94 2.39 -4.19
N ILE A 200 15.32 1.25 -4.47
CA ILE A 200 15.00 0.23 -3.45
C ILE A 200 16.31 -0.29 -2.82
N LYS A 201 17.31 -0.65 -3.63
CA LYS A 201 18.62 -1.08 -3.12
C LYS A 201 19.29 -0.01 -2.26
N GLU A 202 19.22 1.26 -2.66
CA GLU A 202 19.82 2.36 -1.90
C GLU A 202 19.09 2.63 -0.58
N VAL A 203 17.76 2.60 -0.54
CA VAL A 203 17.04 2.75 0.74
C VAL A 203 17.31 1.56 1.66
N THR A 204 17.32 0.32 1.14
CA THR A 204 17.69 -0.87 1.91
C THR A 204 19.09 -0.73 2.50
N ARG A 205 20.08 -0.27 1.73
CA ARG A 205 21.45 -0.04 2.21
C ARG A 205 21.49 0.97 3.36
N ARG A 206 20.80 2.12 3.23
CA ARG A 206 20.76 3.16 4.28
C ARG A 206 20.01 2.69 5.54
N VAL A 207 19.03 1.81 5.39
CA VAL A 207 18.32 1.18 6.51
C VAL A 207 19.20 0.15 7.22
N HIS A 208 19.92 -0.69 6.47
CA HIS A 208 20.86 -1.66 7.03
C HIS A 208 22.02 -0.99 7.79
N LEU A 209 22.50 0.17 7.34
CA LEU A 209 23.51 0.94 8.07
C LEU A 209 23.05 1.39 9.47
N GLU A 210 21.75 1.52 9.69
CA GLU A 210 21.15 1.82 11.02
C GLU A 210 20.78 0.55 11.80
N ASN A 211 21.31 -0.61 11.37
CA ASN A 211 21.08 -1.92 11.96
C ASN A 211 19.58 -2.34 12.01
N ILE A 212 18.86 -2.07 10.92
CA ILE A 212 17.46 -2.49 10.73
C ILE A 212 17.41 -3.33 9.45
N TRP A 213 16.72 -4.47 9.50
CA TRP A 213 16.85 -5.53 8.49
C TRP A 213 15.52 -5.98 7.88
N GLN A 214 14.42 -5.38 8.33
CA GLN A 214 13.08 -5.67 7.86
C GLN A 214 12.37 -4.38 7.49
N ALA A 215 11.46 -4.47 6.52
CA ALA A 215 10.66 -3.35 6.07
C ALA A 215 9.22 -3.78 5.79
N ALA A 216 8.30 -2.85 6.01
CA ALA A 216 6.91 -2.96 5.61
C ALA A 216 6.63 -1.98 4.47
N TYR A 217 5.86 -2.40 3.48
CA TYR A 217 5.44 -1.55 2.37
C TYR A 217 4.11 -2.05 1.81
N THR A 218 3.40 -1.15 1.13
CA THR A 218 2.14 -1.47 0.44
C THR A 218 2.25 -1.06 -1.02
N ALA A 219 1.64 -1.84 -1.91
CA ALA A 219 1.56 -1.52 -3.33
C ALA A 219 0.17 -1.86 -3.89
N GLY A 220 -0.29 -1.07 -4.86
CA GLY A 220 -1.51 -1.39 -5.63
C GLY A 220 -1.30 -2.47 -6.70
N VAL A 221 -0.05 -2.89 -6.91
CA VAL A 221 0.32 -3.98 -7.83
C VAL A 221 0.73 -5.22 -7.04
N VAL A 222 0.41 -6.40 -7.57
CA VAL A 222 0.79 -7.67 -6.96
C VAL A 222 2.30 -7.89 -7.13
N LEU A 223 3.01 -8.10 -6.01
CA LEU A 223 4.44 -8.38 -5.92
C LEU A 223 4.69 -9.62 -5.05
N PRO A 224 5.76 -10.40 -5.29
CA PRO A 224 6.08 -11.56 -4.44
C PRO A 224 6.46 -11.13 -3.01
N THR A 225 5.89 -11.67 -1.95
CA THR A 225 4.57 -12.32 -1.85
C THR A 225 3.75 -11.49 -0.86
N PRO A 226 2.50 -11.09 -1.17
CA PRO A 226 1.72 -10.27 -0.26
C PRO A 226 1.37 -11.03 1.02
N ILE A 227 1.57 -10.40 2.19
CA ILE A 227 1.13 -10.95 3.48
C ILE A 227 -0.39 -10.82 3.63
N ALA A 228 -0.96 -9.72 3.14
CA ALA A 228 -2.38 -9.43 3.17
C ALA A 228 -2.80 -8.60 1.95
N THR A 229 -4.06 -8.74 1.56
CA THR A 229 -4.70 -7.93 0.51
C THR A 229 -5.94 -7.29 1.10
N CYS A 230 -6.12 -5.99 0.85
CA CYS A 230 -7.27 -5.22 1.31
C CYS A 230 -7.89 -4.45 0.15
N GLN A 231 -9.18 -4.15 0.25
CA GLN A 231 -9.93 -3.42 -0.77
C GLN A 231 -10.34 -2.04 -0.25
N TYR A 232 -10.19 -1.02 -1.10
CA TYR A 232 -10.73 0.31 -0.83
C TYR A 232 -12.25 0.31 -1.01
N TRP A 233 -12.94 0.86 -0.01
CA TRP A 233 -14.38 1.15 -0.07
C TRP A 233 -14.60 2.65 0.09
N HIS A 234 -15.63 3.18 -0.57
CA HIS A 234 -15.93 4.61 -0.57
C HIS A 234 -17.31 4.89 0.01
N ARG A 235 -17.38 5.80 0.97
CA ARG A 235 -18.65 6.36 1.49
C ARG A 235 -18.84 7.77 0.93
N SER A 236 -19.84 7.94 0.08
CA SER A 236 -20.14 9.24 -0.54
C SER A 236 -20.59 10.27 0.50
N LEU A 237 -19.85 11.39 0.60
CA LEU A 237 -20.22 12.53 1.45
C LEU A 237 -20.84 13.68 0.65
N ASN A 238 -20.40 13.86 -0.61
CA ASN A 238 -20.98 14.83 -1.54
C ASN A 238 -21.25 14.14 -2.89
N PRO A 239 -22.31 13.31 -2.99
CA PRO A 239 -22.59 12.51 -4.17
C PRO A 239 -22.68 13.35 -5.44
N LYS A 240 -23.28 14.54 -5.36
CA LYS A 240 -23.39 15.47 -6.49
C LYS A 240 -22.02 15.79 -7.08
N LYS A 241 -21.09 16.28 -6.26
CA LYS A 241 -19.74 16.59 -6.73
C LYS A 241 -19.01 15.35 -7.24
N LEU A 242 -19.16 14.20 -6.58
CA LEU A 242 -18.50 12.95 -6.98
C LEU A 242 -18.97 12.47 -8.37
N ILE A 243 -20.24 12.68 -8.69
CA ILE A 243 -20.79 12.39 -10.02
C ILE A 243 -20.30 13.41 -11.04
N ASP A 244 -20.36 14.71 -10.71
CA ASP A 244 -19.96 15.81 -11.60
C ASP A 244 -18.48 15.69 -12.05
N VAL A 245 -17.59 15.22 -11.17
CA VAL A 245 -16.15 15.03 -11.49
C VAL A 245 -15.82 13.63 -12.01
N GLY A 246 -16.82 12.75 -12.19
CA GLY A 246 -16.63 11.40 -12.74
C GLY A 246 -16.06 10.36 -11.77
N PHE A 247 -15.97 10.65 -10.47
CA PHE A 247 -15.51 9.71 -9.45
C PHE A 247 -16.52 8.57 -9.22
N SER A 248 -17.82 8.87 -9.32
CA SER A 248 -18.91 7.91 -9.21
C SER A 248 -19.93 8.11 -10.32
N ARG A 249 -20.78 7.13 -10.57
CA ARG A 249 -21.81 7.17 -11.62
C ARG A 249 -23.19 6.96 -11.01
N LEU A 250 -24.22 7.56 -11.61
CA LEU A 250 -25.61 7.24 -11.28
C LEU A 250 -25.91 5.80 -11.73
N GLY A 251 -26.39 4.98 -10.79
CA GLY A 251 -26.88 3.64 -11.13
C GLY A 251 -28.11 3.72 -12.04
N PRO A 252 -28.41 2.65 -12.81
CA PRO A 252 -29.63 2.58 -13.60
C PRO A 252 -30.87 2.85 -12.71
N ARG A 253 -31.75 3.76 -13.15
CA ARG A 253 -33.00 4.15 -12.45
C ARG A 253 -32.81 4.88 -11.11
N MET A 254 -31.60 5.32 -10.77
CA MET A 254 -31.38 6.26 -9.65
C MET A 254 -31.45 7.71 -10.13
N THR A 255 -31.97 8.60 -9.28
CA THR A 255 -32.01 10.05 -9.52
C THR A 255 -31.03 10.74 -8.58
N MET A 256 -30.51 11.90 -8.97
CA MET A 256 -29.61 12.71 -8.11
C MET A 256 -30.20 13.03 -6.72
N SER A 257 -31.52 13.09 -6.60
CA SER A 257 -32.23 13.31 -5.33
C SER A 257 -32.24 12.09 -4.39
N ARG A 258 -31.91 10.91 -4.89
CA ARG A 258 -31.91 9.63 -4.16
C ARG A 258 -30.50 9.14 -3.80
N THR A 259 -29.46 9.91 -4.16
CA THR A 259 -28.03 9.59 -3.93
C THR A 259 -27.45 10.50 -2.87
#